data_AF-A0A2D4F645-F1
#
_entry.id   AF-A0A2D4F645-F1
#
_cell.length_a   1.000
_cell.length_b   1.000
_cell.length_c   1.000
_cell.angle_alpha   90.00
_cell.angle_beta   90.00
_cell.angle_gamma   90.00
#
_symmetry.space_group_name_H-M   'P 1'
#
loop_
_entity.id
_entity.type
_entity.pdbx_description
1 polymer ?
#
loop_
_entity_poly.entity_id
_entity_poly.type
_entity_poly.pdbx_seq_one_letter_code
_entity_poly.pdbx_strand_id
1 'polypeptide(L)'
;KLIYTDEEGRILVEITDNNLKKLLVAIYAPNKKQEFYKKLHEKIVELEYDNICLLGDFNAVVDTKLDYKTQKLNKKSRETLPKSFFKMVEEFRIRDIWREMNSKGRQYTFYSNRHFPWLRIDMIWMSLEIISNIQEINIEASTWADHNPIWVK
;
A
#
# COMPACT_ATOMS: atom_id res chain seq x y z
N LYS A 1 -0.61 -20.33 3.68
CA LYS A 1 -1.84 -20.93 3.10
C LYS A 1 -2.59 -19.87 2.30
N LEU A 2 -2.86 -20.09 1.01
CA LEU A 2 -3.75 -19.20 0.24
C LEU A 2 -5.16 -19.27 0.85
N ILE A 3 -5.70 -18.12 1.24
CA ILE A 3 -7.03 -18.00 1.86
C ILE A 3 -8.05 -17.56 0.82
N TYR A 4 -7.71 -16.57 -0.01
CA TYR A 4 -8.65 -15.95 -0.92
C TYR A 4 -7.94 -15.30 -2.10
N THR A 5 -8.60 -15.29 -3.25
CA THR A 5 -8.23 -14.51 -4.42
C THR A 5 -9.51 -14.03 -5.10
N ASP A 6 -9.49 -12.85 -5.71
CA ASP A 6 -10.61 -12.36 -6.53
C ASP A 6 -10.15 -11.84 -7.90
N GLU A 7 -11.12 -11.56 -8.77
CA GLU A 7 -10.90 -10.98 -10.10
C GLU A 7 -10.54 -9.49 -10.04
N GLU A 8 -10.69 -8.83 -8.88
CA GLU A 8 -10.36 -7.42 -8.68
C GLU A 8 -8.88 -7.21 -8.31
N GLY A 9 -8.07 -8.27 -8.30
CA GLY A 9 -6.63 -8.20 -8.06
C GLY A 9 -6.23 -8.31 -6.59
N ARG A 10 -7.07 -8.90 -5.73
CA ARG A 10 -6.75 -9.18 -4.33
C ARG A 10 -6.29 -10.61 -4.17
N ILE A 11 -5.21 -10.80 -3.41
CA ILE A 11 -4.72 -12.12 -3.00
C ILE A 11 -4.44 -12.06 -1.49
N LEU A 12 -5.10 -12.93 -0.73
CA LEU A 12 -4.93 -13.04 0.72
C LEU A 12 -4.32 -14.40 1.07
N VAL A 13 -3.22 -14.36 1.81
CA VAL A 13 -2.43 -15.51 2.22
C VAL A 13 -2.20 -15.44 3.72
N GLU A 14 -2.53 -16.51 4.45
CA GLU A 14 -2.06 -16.66 5.82
C GLU A 14 -0.61 -17.14 5.83
N ILE A 15 0.21 -16.50 6.64
CA ILE A 15 1.59 -16.86 6.92
C ILE A 15 1.69 -17.11 8.42
N THR A 16 2.30 -18.21 8.81
CA THR A 16 2.62 -18.49 10.20
C THR A 16 4.13 -18.40 10.35
N ASP A 17 4.57 -17.52 11.24
CA ASP A 17 5.98 -17.32 11.52
C ASP A 17 6.16 -17.03 13.03
N ASN A 18 7.10 -17.72 13.67
CA ASN A 18 7.29 -17.72 15.13
C ASN A 18 6.00 -17.99 15.93
N ASN A 19 5.18 -18.94 15.47
CA ASN A 19 3.84 -19.26 16.02
C ASN A 19 2.83 -18.10 15.98
N LEU A 20 3.15 -16.99 15.35
CA LEU A 20 2.24 -15.88 15.09
C LEU A 20 1.65 -16.02 13.70
N LYS A 21 0.32 -16.14 13.65
CA LYS A 21 -0.43 -16.05 12.41
C LYS A 21 -0.47 -14.60 11.94
N LYS A 22 -0.15 -14.40 10.67
CA LYS A 22 -0.12 -13.11 9.98
C LYS A 22 -0.92 -13.23 8.69
N LEU A 23 -1.74 -12.23 8.40
CA LEU A 23 -2.46 -12.11 7.14
C LEU A 23 -1.66 -11.25 6.18
N LEU A 24 -1.13 -11.85 5.12
CA LEU A 24 -0.55 -11.14 4.00
C LEU A 24 -1.65 -10.85 2.98
N VAL A 25 -1.83 -9.57 2.67
CA VAL A 25 -2.80 -9.09 1.69
C VAL A 25 -2.02 -8.40 0.56
N ALA A 26 -1.93 -9.05 -0.59
CA ALA A 26 -1.40 -8.43 -1.80
C ALA A 26 -2.56 -7.83 -2.60
N ILE A 27 -2.43 -6.56 -3.01
CA ILE A 27 -3.45 -5.84 -3.77
C ILE A 27 -2.91 -5.25 -5.06
N TYR A 28 -3.76 -5.24 -6.07
CA TYR A 28 -3.66 -4.39 -7.25
C TYR A 28 -4.99 -3.63 -7.40
N ALA A 29 -5.03 -2.40 -6.89
CA ALA A 29 -6.28 -1.65 -6.80
C ALA A 29 -6.70 -1.08 -8.17
N PRO A 30 -7.99 -1.17 -8.54
CA PRO A 30 -8.49 -0.56 -9.76
C PRO A 30 -8.45 0.98 -9.67
N ASN A 31 -8.53 1.66 -10.83
CA ASN A 31 -8.59 3.14 -10.85
C ASN A 31 -9.81 3.66 -10.04
N LYS A 32 -10.98 3.01 -10.17
CA LYS A 32 -12.18 3.29 -9.36
C LYS A 32 -12.20 2.41 -8.10
N LYS A 33 -11.60 2.92 -7.02
CA LYS A 33 -11.20 2.12 -5.84
C LYS A 33 -12.08 2.24 -4.60
N GLN A 34 -13.13 3.06 -4.60
CA GLN A 34 -13.94 3.31 -3.39
C GLN A 34 -14.58 2.03 -2.87
N GLU A 35 -15.23 1.28 -3.76
CA GLU A 35 -15.88 0.01 -3.42
C GLU A 35 -14.84 -1.09 -3.15
N PHE A 36 -13.70 -1.05 -3.83
CA PHE A 36 -12.62 -2.01 -3.63
C PHE A 36 -12.14 -2.03 -2.18
N TYR A 37 -11.81 -0.86 -1.62
CA TYR A 37 -11.34 -0.78 -0.23
C TYR A 37 -12.44 -1.05 0.80
N LYS A 38 -13.71 -0.78 0.46
CA LYS A 38 -14.83 -1.14 1.33
C LYS A 38 -14.97 -2.65 1.45
N LYS A 39 -14.99 -3.37 0.32
CA LYS A 39 -15.04 -4.84 0.30
C LYS A 39 -13.79 -5.46 0.94
N LEU A 40 -12.62 -4.87 0.71
CA LEU A 40 -11.39 -5.34 1.36
C LEU A 40 -11.49 -5.25 2.88
N HIS A 41 -12.01 -4.14 3.39
CA HIS A 41 -12.24 -3.96 4.82
C HIS A 41 -13.19 -5.04 5.37
N GLU A 42 -14.36 -5.22 4.75
CA GLU A 42 -15.32 -6.25 5.15
C GLU A 42 -14.69 -7.66 5.17
N LYS A 43 -13.84 -7.95 4.18
CA LYS A 43 -13.16 -9.25 4.09
C LYS A 43 -12.11 -9.47 5.16
N ILE A 44 -11.36 -8.44 5.54
CA ILE A 44 -10.38 -8.55 6.63
C ILE A 44 -11.11 -8.73 7.97
N VAL A 45 -12.23 -8.03 8.19
CA VAL A 45 -13.08 -8.21 9.39
C VAL A 45 -13.57 -9.65 9.50
N GLU A 46 -14.06 -10.25 8.40
CA GLU A 46 -14.54 -11.65 8.37
C GLU A 46 -13.46 -12.66 8.77
N LEU A 47 -12.19 -12.35 8.51
CA LEU A 47 -11.07 -13.26 8.75
C LEU A 47 -10.51 -13.18 10.17
N GLU A 48 -10.84 -12.13 10.93
CA GLU A 48 -10.46 -11.95 12.34
C GLU A 48 -8.94 -12.08 12.62
N TYR A 49 -8.09 -11.45 11.80
CA TYR A 49 -6.64 -11.39 12.04
C TYR A 49 -6.20 -10.06 12.66
N ASP A 50 -5.35 -10.12 13.69
CA ASP A 50 -4.75 -8.93 14.32
C ASP A 50 -3.45 -8.47 13.61
N ASN A 51 -2.67 -9.43 13.09
CA ASN A 51 -1.38 -9.17 12.45
C ASN A 51 -1.55 -9.13 10.93
N ILE A 52 -1.70 -7.94 10.37
CA ILE A 52 -2.00 -7.75 8.94
C ILE A 52 -0.81 -7.05 8.27
N CYS A 53 -0.44 -7.54 7.10
CA CYS A 53 0.51 -6.90 6.18
C CYS A 53 -0.18 -6.71 4.83
N LEU A 54 -0.51 -5.47 4.49
CA LEU A 54 -1.10 -5.07 3.21
C LEU A 54 -0.04 -4.46 2.30
N LEU A 55 0.14 -5.00 1.11
CA LEU A 55 1.13 -4.52 0.14
C LEU A 55 0.64 -4.56 -1.30
N GLY A 56 1.31 -3.81 -2.17
CA GLY A 56 1.08 -3.84 -3.62
C GLY A 56 0.78 -2.45 -4.17
N ASP A 57 0.10 -2.40 -5.30
CA ASP A 57 -0.29 -1.16 -5.98
C ASP A 57 -1.67 -0.69 -5.52
N PHE A 58 -1.71 0.46 -4.86
CA PHE A 58 -2.91 1.07 -4.33
C PHE A 58 -3.57 2.03 -5.33
N ASN A 59 -2.88 2.32 -6.43
CA ASN A 59 -3.35 3.16 -7.53
C ASN A 59 -3.84 4.55 -7.07
N ALA A 60 -3.34 5.02 -5.92
CA ALA A 60 -3.66 6.29 -5.29
C ALA A 60 -2.55 6.68 -4.31
N VAL A 61 -2.35 7.98 -4.12
CA VAL A 61 -1.36 8.51 -3.19
C VAL A 61 -1.97 8.73 -1.79
N VAL A 62 -1.14 8.80 -0.76
CA VAL A 62 -1.59 9.20 0.59
C VAL A 62 -1.57 10.73 0.70
N ASP A 63 -0.40 11.33 0.43
CA ASP A 63 -0.20 12.78 0.56
C ASP A 63 0.21 13.41 -0.79
N THR A 64 -0.61 14.32 -1.30
CA THR A 64 -0.35 14.96 -2.62
C THR A 64 0.85 15.92 -2.66
N LYS A 65 1.43 16.28 -1.51
CA LYS A 65 2.63 17.11 -1.41
C LYS A 65 3.90 16.26 -1.32
N LEU A 66 3.83 15.09 -0.68
CA LEU A 66 5.00 14.23 -0.47
C LEU A 66 5.07 13.09 -1.49
N ASP A 67 3.94 12.49 -1.85
CA ASP A 67 3.84 11.28 -2.68
C ASP A 67 3.57 11.58 -4.15
N TYR A 68 3.55 12.86 -4.53
CA TYR A 68 3.30 13.29 -5.89
C TYR A 68 4.25 14.41 -6.32
N LYS A 69 4.88 14.23 -7.48
CA LYS A 69 5.72 15.24 -8.13
C LYS A 69 5.34 15.37 -9.60
N THR A 70 5.09 16.60 -10.02
CA THR A 70 4.78 16.93 -11.41
C THR A 70 5.53 18.18 -11.82
N GLN A 71 5.92 18.26 -13.10
CA GLN A 71 6.50 19.46 -13.70
C GLN A 71 5.42 20.42 -14.23
N LYS A 72 4.16 19.99 -14.30
CA LYS A 72 3.06 20.81 -14.83
C LYS A 72 2.60 21.83 -13.77
N LEU A 73 2.52 23.09 -14.19
CA LEU A 73 1.99 24.20 -13.39
C LEU A 73 0.54 23.95 -12.94
N ASN A 74 -0.25 23.31 -13.81
CA ASN A 74 -1.62 22.90 -13.50
C ASN A 74 -1.62 21.54 -12.82
N LYS A 75 -1.56 21.54 -11.48
CA LYS A 75 -1.79 20.33 -10.67
C LYS A 75 -3.24 19.89 -10.85
N LYS A 76 -3.53 18.97 -11.77
CA LYS A 76 -4.75 18.16 -11.66
C LYS A 76 -4.72 17.49 -10.29
N SER A 77 -5.81 17.58 -9.53
CA SER A 77 -5.95 16.82 -8.28
C SER A 77 -5.76 15.35 -8.62
N ARG A 78 -4.72 14.74 -8.04
CA ARG A 78 -4.55 13.29 -8.11
C ARG A 78 -5.41 12.67 -7.04
N GLU A 79 -5.95 11.49 -7.35
CA GLU A 79 -6.77 10.76 -6.41
C GLU A 79 -5.91 10.31 -5.23
N THR A 80 -6.33 10.75 -4.04
CA THR A 80 -5.83 10.21 -2.80
C THR A 80 -6.58 8.91 -2.48
N LEU A 81 -6.05 8.14 -1.55
CA LEU A 81 -6.79 7.01 -0.98
C LEU A 81 -8.16 7.46 -0.43
N PRO A 82 -9.21 6.65 -0.58
CA PRO A 82 -10.54 7.02 -0.13
C PRO A 82 -10.65 6.95 1.39
N LYS A 83 -11.66 7.62 1.95
CA LYS A 83 -11.95 7.58 3.40
C LYS A 83 -12.16 6.16 3.94
N SER A 84 -12.73 5.25 3.14
CA SER A 84 -12.90 3.84 3.51
C SER A 84 -11.57 3.15 3.80
N PHE A 85 -10.53 3.46 3.03
CA PHE A 85 -9.18 2.97 3.28
C PHE A 85 -8.64 3.49 4.62
N PHE A 86 -8.74 4.80 4.87
CA PHE A 86 -8.23 5.38 6.12
C PHE A 86 -8.96 4.86 7.36
N LYS A 87 -10.28 4.65 7.27
CA LYS A 87 -11.05 4.01 8.33
C LYS A 87 -10.55 2.59 8.61
N MET A 88 -10.34 1.79 7.56
CA MET A 88 -9.84 0.42 7.67
C MET A 88 -8.47 0.38 8.36
N VAL A 89 -7.52 1.21 7.93
CA VAL A 89 -6.17 1.18 8.52
C VAL A 89 -6.13 1.69 9.96
N GLU A 90 -7.01 2.63 10.30
CA GLU A 90 -7.19 3.11 11.67
C GLU A 90 -7.78 2.01 12.58
N GLU A 91 -8.82 1.32 12.11
CA GLU A 91 -9.49 0.24 12.83
C GLU A 91 -8.53 -0.91 13.16
N PHE A 92 -7.74 -1.35 12.18
CA PHE A 92 -6.73 -2.41 12.36
C PHE A 92 -5.39 -1.92 12.90
N ARG A 93 -5.24 -0.62 13.18
CA ARG A 93 -3.99 0.00 13.66
C ARG A 93 -2.78 -0.33 12.77
N ILE A 94 -2.98 -0.40 11.45
CA ILE A 94 -1.89 -0.62 10.48
C ILE A 94 -1.36 0.70 9.96
N ARG A 95 -0.05 0.78 9.72
CA ARG A 95 0.67 2.02 9.38
C ARG A 95 1.49 1.85 8.12
N ASP A 96 1.66 2.93 7.36
CA ASP A 96 2.52 3.00 6.17
C ASP A 96 3.99 2.94 6.58
N ILE A 97 4.63 1.79 6.38
CA ILE A 97 5.97 1.51 6.91
C ILE A 97 7.01 2.46 6.34
N TRP A 98 6.91 2.72 5.04
CA TRP A 98 7.87 3.59 4.38
C TRP A 98 7.74 5.01 4.93
N ARG A 99 6.51 5.48 5.17
CA ARG A 99 6.28 6.82 5.73
C ARG A 99 6.69 6.94 7.20
N GLU A 100 6.50 5.89 8.01
CA GLU A 100 6.97 5.87 9.41
C GLU A 100 8.49 6.08 9.48
N MET A 101 9.25 5.40 8.61
CA MET A 101 10.72 5.51 8.59
C MET A 101 11.22 6.74 7.82
N ASN A 102 10.44 7.25 6.87
CA ASN A 102 10.80 8.36 5.98
C ASN A 102 9.77 9.50 6.04
N SER A 103 9.51 10.03 7.25
CA SER A 103 8.44 11.00 7.52
C SER A 103 8.34 12.18 6.54
N LYS A 104 9.48 12.72 6.09
CA LYS A 104 9.56 13.81 5.10
C LYS A 104 10.17 13.39 3.76
N GLY A 105 10.48 12.10 3.62
CA GLY A 105 11.07 11.54 2.42
C GLY A 105 10.18 11.75 1.19
N ARG A 106 10.84 11.96 0.05
CA ARG A 106 10.20 12.11 -1.27
C ARG A 106 10.87 11.16 -2.25
N GLN A 107 10.45 9.90 -2.21
CA GLN A 107 10.76 8.88 -3.19
C GLN A 107 9.44 8.35 -3.76
N TYR A 108 9.51 7.81 -4.96
CA TYR A 108 8.34 7.50 -5.77
C TYR A 108 8.48 6.11 -6.34
N THR A 109 7.35 5.42 -6.43
CA THR A 109 7.31 4.03 -6.89
C THR A 109 6.88 3.92 -8.34
N PHE A 110 6.30 4.95 -8.93
CA PHE A 110 5.75 4.87 -10.28
C PHE A 110 6.03 6.14 -11.09
N TYR A 111 6.39 5.96 -12.36
CA TYR A 111 6.48 7.03 -13.34
C TYR A 111 5.43 6.89 -14.44
N SER A 112 4.51 7.86 -14.52
CA SER A 112 3.49 7.85 -15.57
C SER A 112 4.02 8.53 -16.84
N ASN A 113 4.44 7.73 -17.84
CA ASN A 113 4.88 8.22 -19.15
C ASN A 113 3.84 9.13 -19.84
N ARG A 114 2.55 8.82 -19.68
CA ARG A 114 1.45 9.57 -20.31
C ARG A 114 1.28 10.98 -19.76
N HIS A 115 1.58 11.18 -18.47
CA HIS A 115 1.26 12.42 -17.77
C HIS A 115 2.49 13.14 -17.23
N PHE A 116 3.65 12.48 -17.25
CA PHE A 116 4.94 12.89 -16.70
C PHE A 116 5.03 13.16 -15.18
N PRO A 117 4.14 12.64 -14.28
CA PRO A 117 4.40 12.70 -12.85
C PRO A 117 5.15 11.47 -12.33
N TRP A 118 5.81 11.69 -11.19
CA TRP A 118 6.22 10.66 -10.26
C TRP A 118 5.19 10.52 -9.13
N LEU A 119 4.87 9.28 -8.77
CA LEU A 119 3.86 8.92 -7.79
C LEU A 119 4.39 7.84 -6.85
N ARG A 120 4.01 7.89 -5.56
CA ARG A 120 4.17 6.75 -4.64
C ARG A 120 2.80 6.10 -4.44
N ILE A 121 2.55 5.03 -5.20
CA ILE A 121 1.29 4.28 -5.21
C ILE A 121 1.48 2.81 -4.82
N ASP A 122 2.70 2.31 -4.89
CA ASP A 122 3.08 1.03 -4.33
C ASP A 122 3.44 1.28 -2.86
N MET A 123 2.85 0.51 -1.96
CA MET A 123 3.01 0.75 -0.51
C MET A 123 3.00 -0.55 0.25
N ILE A 124 3.51 -0.49 1.48
CA ILE A 124 3.48 -1.57 2.47
C ILE A 124 2.90 -0.97 3.76
N TRP A 125 1.82 -1.56 4.26
CA TRP A 125 1.13 -1.19 5.49
C TRP A 125 1.10 -2.40 6.42
N MET A 126 1.52 -2.23 7.68
CA MET A 126 1.54 -3.36 8.63
C MET A 126 1.02 -2.98 10.01
N SER A 127 0.51 -3.97 10.76
CA SER A 127 0.19 -3.83 12.19
C SER A 127 1.43 -3.51 13.01
N LEU A 128 1.30 -2.69 14.05
CA LEU A 128 2.40 -2.24 14.92
C LEU A 128 3.30 -3.39 15.43
N GLU A 129 2.71 -4.55 15.71
CA GLU A 129 3.43 -5.76 16.16
C GLU A 129 4.42 -6.28 15.12
N ILE A 130 4.11 -6.11 13.84
CA ILE A 130 5.01 -6.48 12.73
C ILE A 130 6.08 -5.39 12.55
N ILE A 131 5.69 -4.12 12.66
CA ILE A 131 6.57 -2.96 12.45
C ILE A 131 7.78 -2.98 13.39
N SER A 132 7.58 -3.39 14.65
CA SER A 132 8.64 -3.39 15.68
C SER A 132 9.87 -4.22 15.31
N ASN A 133 9.74 -5.15 14.36
CA ASN A 133 10.82 -6.02 13.91
C ASN A 133 11.48 -5.55 12.59
N ILE A 134 10.95 -4.49 11.95
CA ILE A 134 11.48 -3.99 10.68
C ILE A 134 12.77 -3.21 10.94
N GLN A 135 13.84 -3.62 10.26
CA GLN A 135 15.15 -2.96 10.33
C GLN A 135 15.29 -1.88 9.27
N GLU A 136 14.80 -2.16 8.06
CA GLU A 136 15.00 -1.30 6.91
C GLU A 136 13.87 -1.43 5.89
N ILE A 137 13.56 -0.33 5.20
CA ILE A 137 12.66 -0.28 4.05
C ILE A 137 13.21 0.69 3.01
N ASN A 138 13.21 0.29 1.74
CA ASN A 138 13.72 1.13 0.66
C ASN A 138 12.90 0.98 -0.64
N ILE A 139 12.97 2.02 -1.47
CA ILE A 139 12.42 2.05 -2.83
C ILE A 139 13.60 2.07 -3.80
N GLU A 140 13.73 1.02 -4.61
CA GLU A 140 14.83 0.91 -5.57
C GLU A 140 14.41 1.32 -6.96
N ALA A 141 15.32 1.94 -7.71
CA ALA A 141 15.05 2.32 -9.09
C ALA A 141 14.96 1.08 -9.98
N SER A 142 13.85 0.93 -10.70
CA SER A 142 13.72 -0.05 -11.77
C SER A 142 14.25 0.52 -13.07
N THR A 143 15.00 -0.29 -13.82
CA THR A 143 15.50 0.07 -15.16
C THR A 143 14.63 -0.49 -16.29
N TRP A 144 13.67 -1.37 -15.96
CA TRP A 144 12.92 -2.15 -16.95
C TRP A 144 11.40 -2.02 -16.80
N ALA A 145 10.91 -1.61 -15.63
CA ALA A 145 9.51 -1.34 -15.37
C ALA A 145 9.27 0.14 -15.04
N ASP A 146 8.05 0.61 -15.25
CA ASP A 146 7.57 1.91 -14.79
C ASP A 146 7.29 1.96 -13.28
N HIS A 147 7.25 0.79 -12.63
CA HIS A 147 7.23 0.64 -11.19
C HIS A 147 8.62 0.29 -10.61
N ASN A 148 8.97 0.98 -9.54
CA ASN A 148 10.13 0.81 -8.70
C ASN A 148 9.77 -0.14 -7.54
N PRO A 149 10.51 -1.24 -7.33
CA PRO A 149 10.21 -2.18 -6.25
C PRO A 149 10.45 -1.58 -4.86
N ILE A 150 9.68 -2.09 -3.90
CA ILE A 150 9.86 -1.86 -2.47
C ILE A 150 10.32 -3.15 -1.85
N TRP A 151 11.35 -3.08 -1.01
CA TRP A 151 11.76 -4.19 -0.17
C TRP A 151 11.81 -3.77 1.28
N VAL A 152 11.67 -4.77 2.15
CA VAL A 152 11.65 -4.62 3.60
C VAL A 152 12.49 -5.73 4.22
N LYS A 153 13.26 -5.40 5.26
CA LYS A 153 14.16 -6.31 5.97
C LYS A 153 13.85 -6.33 7.46
#